data_AF-A0A3S1KKD6-F1
#
_entry.id   AF-A0A3S1KKD6-F1
#
_cell.length_a   1.000
_cell.length_b   1.000
_cell.length_c   1.000
_cell.angle_alpha   90.00
_cell.angle_beta   90.00
_cell.angle_gamma   90.00
#
_symmetry.space_group_name_H-M   'P 1'
#
loop_
_entity.id
_entity.type
_entity.pdbx_description
1 polymer ?
#
loop_
_entity_poly.entity_id
_entity_poly.type
_entity_poly.pdbx_seq_one_letter_code
_entity_poly.pdbx_strand_id
1 'polypeptide(L)'
;YVLKADGGEGAAPLLNSFGGKITTFRRLAESMLEKIEGFLGKRGKPWTANAPLPGGDFPATGFDAQVSKLKNVYPFLDQRLARRLTRLYGTRAEKLLGLAKSNADLGRNFGADLYEAEVRYLVENEWAVTAEDVLWRRTKRGLHFSREQTAALEEFMRGRRHVAAAE
;
A
#
# COMPACT_ATOMS: atom_id res chain seq x y z
N TYR A 1 -4.03 21.12 13.65
CA TYR A 1 -2.91 20.40 14.30
C TYR A 1 -2.01 21.45 14.92
N VAL A 2 -1.19 21.08 15.90
CA VAL A 2 -0.21 21.97 16.52
C VAL A 2 1.17 21.33 16.41
N LEU A 3 2.16 22.11 15.97
CA LEU A 3 3.56 21.69 15.87
C LEU A 3 4.41 22.52 16.81
N LYS A 4 5.11 21.87 17.76
CA LYS A 4 6.05 22.51 18.69
C LYS A 4 7.45 21.99 18.45
N ALA A 5 8.39 22.91 18.26
CA ALA A 5 9.81 22.59 18.08
C ALA A 5 10.56 22.97 19.35
N ASP A 6 11.41 22.06 19.82
CA ASP A 6 12.33 22.23 20.93
C ASP A 6 13.76 21.99 20.43
N GLY A 7 14.75 22.66 21.00
CA GLY A 7 16.16 22.60 20.56
C GLY A 7 16.74 23.98 20.23
N GLY A 8 18.05 24.02 19.94
CA GLY A 8 18.83 25.25 19.76
C GLY A 8 20.34 24.94 19.60
N GLU A 9 21.20 25.96 19.61
CA GLU A 9 22.66 25.76 19.46
C GLU A 9 23.19 24.71 20.44
N GLY A 10 23.80 23.65 19.90
CA GLY A 10 24.38 22.55 20.67
C GLY A 10 23.40 21.43 21.06
N ALA A 11 22.10 21.51 20.74
CA ALA A 11 21.10 20.49 21.07
C ALA A 11 20.45 19.87 19.81
N ALA A 12 20.19 18.56 19.86
CA ALA A 12 19.45 17.88 18.79
C ALA A 12 18.00 18.39 18.71
N PRO A 13 17.51 18.83 17.54
CA PRO A 13 16.15 19.36 17.41
C PRO A 13 15.10 18.26 17.58
N LEU A 14 14.04 18.58 18.33
CA LEU A 14 12.86 17.73 18.53
C LEU A 14 11.62 18.46 17.99
N LEU A 15 10.80 17.75 17.22
CA LEU A 15 9.55 18.30 16.70
C LEU A 15 8.37 17.43 17.10
N ASN A 16 7.46 18.01 17.88
CA ASN A 16 6.27 17.37 18.42
C ASN A 16 5.03 17.74 17.58
N SER A 17 4.21 16.74 17.23
CA SER A 17 2.94 16.92 16.52
C SER A 17 1.75 16.52 17.39
N PHE A 18 0.84 17.46 17.63
CA PHE A 18 -0.37 17.24 18.41
C PHE A 18 -1.63 17.34 17.54
N GLY A 19 -2.42 16.27 17.56
CA GLY A 19 -3.56 16.08 16.67
C GLY A 19 -3.14 15.83 15.22
N GLY A 20 -4.05 16.09 14.28
CA GLY A 20 -3.85 15.83 12.85
C GLY A 20 -4.89 14.85 12.33
N LYS A 21 -5.91 15.39 11.64
CA LYS A 21 -6.91 14.57 10.96
C LYS A 21 -6.32 13.99 9.69
N ILE A 22 -6.81 12.82 9.27
CA ILE A 22 -6.46 12.22 7.97
C ILE A 22 -6.68 13.24 6.83
N THR A 23 -7.76 14.02 6.87
CA THR A 23 -8.05 15.04 5.84
C THR A 23 -7.01 16.16 5.75
N THR A 24 -6.21 16.38 6.80
CA THR A 24 -5.21 17.45 6.90
C THR A 24 -3.77 16.96 6.83
N PHE A 25 -3.53 15.64 6.67
CA PHE A 25 -2.20 15.03 6.81
C PHE A 25 -1.15 15.66 5.89
N ARG A 26 -1.48 15.92 4.63
CA ARG A 26 -0.55 16.48 3.63
C ARG A 26 -0.09 17.90 4.02
N ARG A 27 -1.03 18.77 4.39
CA ARG A 27 -0.72 20.14 4.85
C ARG A 27 0.06 20.12 6.15
N LEU A 28 -0.24 19.17 7.06
CA LEU A 28 0.52 18.98 8.28
C LEU A 28 1.98 18.61 7.96
N ALA A 29 2.19 17.66 7.05
CA ALA A 29 3.53 17.25 6.62
C ALA A 29 4.32 18.40 5.98
N GLU A 30 3.69 19.24 5.16
CA GLU A 30 4.32 20.45 4.60
C GLU A 30 4.77 21.42 5.70
N SER A 31 3.89 21.78 6.64
CA SER A 31 4.24 22.66 7.77
C SER A 31 5.30 22.06 8.70
N MET A 32 5.34 20.73 8.81
CA MET A 32 6.36 20.00 9.55
C MET A 32 7.73 20.11 8.87
N LEU A 33 7.78 19.97 7.54
CA LEU A 33 9.02 20.17 6.78
C LEU A 33 9.53 21.62 6.88
N GLU A 34 8.66 22.63 6.84
CA GLU A 34 9.08 24.03 7.02
C GLU A 34 9.82 24.26 8.35
N LYS A 35 9.40 23.59 9.43
CA LYS A 35 10.09 23.63 10.73
C LYS A 35 11.42 22.89 10.68
N ILE A 36 11.46 21.70 10.08
CA ILE A 36 12.68 20.90 9.93
C ILE A 36 13.74 21.66 9.12
N GLU A 37 13.33 22.34 8.06
CA GLU A 37 14.22 23.18 7.22
C GLU A 37 14.81 24.37 7.99
N GLY A 38 14.13 24.86 9.03
CA GLY A 38 14.68 25.85 9.95
C GLY A 38 15.91 25.35 10.72
N PHE A 39 16.05 24.04 10.92
CA PHE A 39 17.19 23.42 11.62
C PHE A 39 18.23 22.83 10.66
N LEU A 40 17.80 22.22 9.55
CA LEU A 40 18.66 21.45 8.64
C LEU A 40 18.98 22.16 7.31
N GLY A 41 18.49 23.40 7.15
CA GLY A 41 18.53 24.16 5.91
C GLY A 41 17.42 23.77 4.93
N LYS A 42 17.14 24.68 3.98
CA LYS A 42 16.09 24.49 2.96
C LYS A 42 16.41 23.32 2.01
N ARG A 43 15.41 22.50 1.69
CA ARG A 43 15.54 21.30 0.84
C ARG A 43 14.77 21.37 -0.48
N GLY A 44 14.00 22.44 -0.71
CA GLY A 44 13.37 22.70 -2.00
C GLY A 44 12.06 23.46 -1.87
N LYS A 45 11.27 23.46 -2.94
CA LYS A 45 9.89 23.96 -2.89
C LYS A 45 8.92 22.84 -2.49
N PRO A 46 7.82 23.14 -1.77
CA PRO A 46 6.76 22.17 -1.54
C PRO A 46 6.20 21.62 -2.86
N TRP A 47 6.02 20.31 -2.95
CA TRP A 47 5.65 19.62 -4.20
C TRP A 47 4.47 18.64 -4.04
N THR A 48 4.15 18.24 -2.81
CA THR A 48 3.21 17.14 -2.53
C THR A 48 1.76 17.41 -2.95
N ALA A 49 1.39 18.67 -3.17
CA ALA A 49 0.03 19.05 -3.57
C ALA A 49 -0.36 18.51 -4.95
N ASN A 50 0.60 18.35 -5.86
CA ASN A 50 0.36 17.99 -7.26
C ASN A 50 0.94 16.62 -7.64
N ALA A 51 1.60 15.94 -6.69
CA ALA A 51 2.16 14.63 -6.96
C ALA A 51 1.13 13.53 -6.73
N PRO A 52 0.96 12.60 -7.68
CA PRO A 52 0.13 11.43 -7.44
C PRO A 52 0.77 10.56 -6.34
N LEU A 53 -0.08 10.04 -5.44
CA LEU A 53 0.37 9.00 -4.52
C LEU A 53 0.61 7.70 -5.31
N PRO A 54 1.53 6.83 -4.85
CA PRO A 54 1.84 5.62 -5.58
C PRO A 54 0.62 4.74 -5.86
N GLY A 55 0.46 4.32 -7.12
CA GLY A 55 -0.73 3.60 -7.60
C GLY A 55 -1.87 4.52 -8.07
N GLY A 56 -1.88 5.79 -7.67
CA GLY A 56 -2.88 6.79 -8.05
C GLY A 56 -2.53 7.61 -9.30
N ASP A 57 -1.65 7.11 -10.16
CA ASP A 57 -1.15 7.83 -11.33
C ASP A 57 -2.12 7.72 -12.53
N PHE A 58 -3.37 8.15 -12.29
CA PHE A 58 -4.46 8.23 -13.26
C PHE A 58 -5.51 9.26 -12.80
N PRO A 59 -6.35 9.80 -13.71
CA PRO A 59 -7.32 10.82 -13.35
C PRO A 59 -8.32 10.33 -12.28
N ALA A 60 -8.77 11.23 -11.39
CA ALA A 60 -9.74 10.90 -10.33
C ALA A 60 -11.07 10.32 -10.87
N THR A 61 -11.48 10.74 -12.07
CA THR A 61 -12.66 10.22 -12.78
C THR A 61 -12.34 9.04 -13.71
N GLY A 62 -11.07 8.63 -13.78
CA GLY A 62 -10.55 7.62 -14.71
C GLY A 62 -10.61 6.18 -14.20
N PHE A 63 -11.34 5.90 -13.12
CA PHE A 63 -11.35 4.57 -12.50
C PHE A 63 -11.80 3.46 -13.46
N ASP A 64 -12.94 3.63 -14.14
CA ASP A 64 -13.46 2.60 -15.05
C ASP A 64 -12.58 2.41 -16.29
N ALA A 65 -11.92 3.47 -16.75
CA ALA A 65 -10.91 3.39 -17.80
C ALA A 65 -9.69 2.57 -17.35
N GLN A 66 -9.22 2.78 -16.10
CA GLN A 66 -8.10 2.02 -15.53
C GLN A 66 -8.44 0.53 -15.34
N VAL A 67 -9.68 0.21 -14.92
CA VAL A 67 -10.16 -1.18 -14.87
C VAL A 67 -10.16 -1.81 -16.25
N SER A 68 -10.65 -1.08 -17.25
CA SER A 68 -10.70 -1.56 -18.65
C SER A 68 -9.31 -1.80 -19.20
N LYS A 69 -8.36 -0.89 -18.94
CA LYS A 69 -6.94 -1.06 -19.28
C LYS A 69 -6.37 -2.33 -18.67
N LEU A 70 -6.59 -2.56 -17.37
CA LEU A 70 -6.11 -3.75 -16.68
C LEU A 70 -6.66 -5.04 -17.33
N LYS A 71 -7.95 -5.08 -17.65
CA LYS A 71 -8.56 -6.24 -18.33
C LYS A 71 -8.06 -6.45 -19.74
N ASN A 72 -7.74 -5.39 -20.47
CA ASN A 72 -7.16 -5.53 -21.81
C ASN A 72 -5.78 -6.19 -21.76
N VAL A 73 -4.99 -5.91 -20.71
CA VAL A 73 -3.68 -6.55 -20.49
C VAL A 73 -3.83 -7.97 -19.94
N TYR A 74 -4.81 -8.22 -19.07
CA TYR A 74 -5.08 -9.52 -18.44
C TYR A 74 -6.52 -10.00 -18.71
N PRO A 75 -6.84 -10.49 -19.93
CA PRO A 75 -8.21 -10.82 -20.32
C PRO A 75 -8.86 -11.96 -19.51
N PHE A 76 -8.04 -12.78 -18.85
CA PHE A 76 -8.52 -13.88 -18.00
C PHE A 76 -9.11 -13.40 -16.67
N LEU A 77 -8.87 -12.15 -16.26
CA LEU A 77 -9.45 -11.60 -15.05
C LEU A 77 -10.94 -11.34 -15.25
N ASP A 78 -11.74 -11.88 -14.35
CA ASP A 78 -13.14 -11.48 -14.29
C ASP A 78 -13.29 -9.99 -13.90
N GLN A 79 -14.46 -9.43 -14.19
CA GLN A 79 -14.75 -8.01 -13.96
C GLN A 79 -14.61 -7.62 -12.48
N ARG A 80 -14.98 -8.51 -11.55
CA ARG A 80 -15.01 -8.25 -10.11
C ARG A 80 -13.58 -8.18 -9.57
N LEU A 81 -12.73 -9.14 -9.94
CA LEU A 81 -11.33 -9.19 -9.55
C LEU A 81 -10.55 -8.00 -10.12
N ALA A 82 -10.72 -7.69 -11.42
CA ALA A 82 -10.07 -6.53 -12.03
C ALA A 82 -10.43 -5.21 -11.34
N ARG A 83 -11.73 -5.02 -11.01
CA ARG A 83 -12.19 -3.85 -10.24
C ARG A 83 -11.60 -3.82 -8.84
N ARG A 84 -11.55 -4.96 -8.14
CA ARG A 84 -11.00 -5.06 -6.78
C ARG A 84 -9.52 -4.69 -6.75
N LEU A 85 -8.72 -5.27 -7.65
CA LEU A 85 -7.29 -4.99 -7.74
C LEU A 85 -7.02 -3.54 -8.12
N THR A 86 -7.79 -2.98 -9.07
CA THR A 86 -7.67 -1.56 -9.42
C THR A 86 -8.03 -0.65 -8.25
N ARG A 87 -9.06 -0.99 -7.46
CA ARG A 87 -9.45 -0.21 -6.27
C ARG A 87 -8.35 -0.18 -5.20
N LEU A 88 -7.67 -1.30 -4.99
CA LEU A 88 -6.64 -1.42 -3.95
C LEU A 88 -5.28 -0.91 -4.39
N TYR A 89 -4.88 -1.20 -5.63
CA TYR A 89 -3.51 -1.00 -6.10
C TYR A 89 -3.39 0.03 -7.24
N GLY A 90 -4.50 0.41 -7.86
CA GLY A 90 -4.52 1.34 -8.99
C GLY A 90 -3.59 0.88 -10.11
N THR A 91 -2.68 1.74 -10.54
CA THR A 91 -1.68 1.43 -11.58
C THR A 91 -0.68 0.35 -11.18
N ARG A 92 -0.53 0.04 -9.89
CA ARG A 92 0.36 -1.03 -9.40
C ARG A 92 -0.23 -2.43 -9.55
N ALA A 93 -1.52 -2.55 -9.90
CA ALA A 93 -2.14 -3.85 -10.15
C ALA A 93 -1.40 -4.65 -11.24
N GLU A 94 -0.84 -3.98 -12.25
CA GLU A 94 -0.02 -4.64 -13.29
C GLU A 94 1.27 -5.22 -12.71
N LYS A 95 1.92 -4.55 -11.75
CA LYS A 95 3.12 -5.08 -11.07
C LYS A 95 2.80 -6.31 -10.22
N LEU A 96 1.64 -6.32 -9.57
CA LEU A 96 1.15 -7.47 -8.80
C LEU A 96 0.91 -8.69 -9.70
N LEU A 97 0.26 -8.49 -10.85
CA LEU A 97 -0.10 -9.57 -11.78
C LEU A 97 1.09 -10.07 -12.59
N GLY A 98 2.07 -9.21 -12.88
CA GLY A 98 3.32 -9.57 -13.52
C GLY A 98 3.11 -10.24 -14.88
N LEU A 99 3.59 -11.48 -15.03
CA LEU A 99 3.52 -12.23 -16.28
C LEU A 99 2.39 -13.27 -16.30
N ALA A 100 1.46 -13.23 -15.34
CA ALA A 100 0.34 -14.15 -15.27
C ALA A 100 -0.51 -14.09 -16.56
N LYS A 101 -0.89 -15.25 -17.10
CA LYS A 101 -1.72 -15.39 -18.31
C LYS A 101 -3.05 -16.08 -18.03
N SER A 102 -3.22 -16.58 -16.81
CA SER A 102 -4.41 -17.30 -16.35
C SER A 102 -4.58 -17.16 -14.84
N ASN A 103 -5.76 -17.53 -14.33
CA ASN A 103 -5.99 -17.60 -12.88
C ASN A 103 -5.09 -18.63 -12.19
N ALA A 104 -4.65 -19.67 -12.89
CA ALA A 104 -3.73 -20.66 -12.34
C ALA A 104 -2.34 -20.05 -12.06
N ASP A 105 -1.91 -19.10 -12.90
CA ASP A 105 -0.62 -18.40 -12.73
C ASP A 105 -0.62 -17.46 -11.51
N LEU A 106 -1.79 -17.11 -10.97
CA LEU A 106 -1.91 -16.33 -9.73
C LEU A 106 -1.58 -17.16 -8.48
N GLY A 107 -1.42 -18.48 -8.63
CA GLY A 107 -1.11 -19.42 -7.57
C GLY A 107 -2.33 -19.80 -6.72
N ARG A 108 -2.07 -20.21 -5.47
CA ARG A 108 -3.12 -20.65 -4.55
C ARG A 108 -4.15 -19.54 -4.32
N ASN A 109 -5.44 -19.88 -4.38
CA ASN A 109 -6.51 -19.02 -3.87
C ASN A 109 -6.77 -19.35 -2.40
N PHE A 110 -6.58 -18.38 -1.51
CA PHE A 110 -6.82 -18.52 -0.07
C PHE A 110 -8.28 -18.32 0.32
N GLY A 111 -9.12 -17.82 -0.59
CA GLY A 111 -10.51 -17.44 -0.35
C GLY A 111 -10.76 -15.97 -0.68
N ALA A 112 -12.04 -15.63 -0.90
CA ALA A 112 -12.53 -14.26 -1.17
C ALA A 112 -11.70 -13.48 -2.23
N ASP A 113 -11.27 -14.20 -3.27
CA ASP A 113 -10.45 -13.74 -4.39
C ASP A 113 -9.04 -13.28 -4.01
N LEU A 114 -8.51 -13.69 -2.84
CA LEU A 114 -7.13 -13.44 -2.42
C LEU A 114 -6.22 -14.56 -2.95
N TYR A 115 -5.42 -14.22 -3.95
CA TYR A 115 -4.48 -15.15 -4.57
C TYR A 115 -3.07 -14.98 -4.02
N GLU A 116 -2.25 -16.01 -4.16
CA GLU A 116 -0.85 -16.03 -3.75
C GLU A 116 -0.03 -14.89 -4.35
N ALA A 117 -0.21 -14.58 -5.63
CA ALA A 117 0.45 -13.44 -6.28
C ALA A 117 0.21 -12.12 -5.53
N GLU A 118 -1.01 -11.88 -5.05
CA GLU A 118 -1.32 -10.69 -4.24
C GLU A 118 -0.63 -10.72 -2.88
N VAL A 119 -0.62 -11.87 -2.20
CA VAL A 119 0.09 -12.01 -0.90
C VAL A 119 1.59 -11.77 -1.08
N ARG A 120 2.21 -12.32 -2.14
CA ARG A 120 3.63 -12.10 -2.46
C ARG A 120 3.92 -10.63 -2.70
N TYR A 121 3.11 -9.97 -3.53
CA TYR A 121 3.23 -8.55 -3.79
C TYR A 121 3.16 -7.72 -2.50
N LEU A 122 2.20 -8.02 -1.62
CA LEU A 122 2.02 -7.31 -0.35
C LEU A 122 3.20 -7.49 0.61
N VAL A 123 3.80 -8.69 0.66
CA VAL A 123 5.02 -8.94 1.45
C VAL A 123 6.20 -8.15 0.89
N GLU A 124 6.43 -8.24 -0.42
CA GLU A 124 7.61 -7.69 -1.09
C GLU A 124 7.55 -6.16 -1.26
N ASN A 125 6.36 -5.56 -1.35
CA ASN A 125 6.18 -4.16 -1.73
C ASN A 125 5.41 -3.32 -0.71
N GLU A 126 4.67 -3.95 0.22
CA GLU A 126 3.79 -3.25 1.16
C GLU A 126 4.01 -3.66 2.63
N TRP A 127 5.16 -4.27 2.93
CA TRP A 127 5.60 -4.66 4.27
C TRP A 127 4.57 -5.48 5.04
N ALA A 128 3.82 -6.37 4.37
CA ALA A 128 2.97 -7.31 5.07
C ALA A 128 3.83 -8.43 5.68
N VAL A 129 3.83 -8.54 7.01
CA VAL A 129 4.64 -9.52 7.76
C VAL A 129 3.78 -10.63 8.38
N THR A 130 2.47 -10.37 8.50
CA THR A 130 1.48 -11.25 9.12
C THR A 130 0.22 -11.37 8.25
N ALA A 131 -0.57 -12.43 8.47
CA ALA A 131 -1.89 -12.56 7.83
C ALA A 131 -2.81 -11.39 8.21
N GLU A 132 -2.67 -10.84 9.41
CA GLU A 132 -3.43 -9.68 9.86
C GLU A 132 -3.11 -8.42 9.03
N ASP A 133 -1.85 -8.22 8.63
CA ASP A 133 -1.47 -7.13 7.72
C ASP A 133 -2.27 -7.22 6.42
N VAL A 134 -2.28 -8.41 5.82
CA VAL A 134 -2.97 -8.68 4.56
C VAL A 134 -4.47 -8.50 4.73
N LEU A 135 -5.07 -9.19 5.71
CA LEU A 135 -6.51 -9.32 5.86
C LEU A 135 -7.19 -8.04 6.36
N TRP A 136 -6.56 -7.29 7.27
CA TRP A 136 -7.23 -6.19 7.96
C TRP A 136 -6.66 -4.83 7.63
N ARG A 137 -5.37 -4.71 7.30
CA ARG A 137 -4.78 -3.41 6.95
C ARG A 137 -4.81 -3.17 5.45
N ARG A 138 -4.25 -4.08 4.65
CA ARG A 138 -4.05 -3.90 3.21
C ARG A 138 -5.32 -4.14 2.39
N THR A 139 -6.06 -5.24 2.63
CA THR A 139 -7.11 -5.69 1.69
C THR A 139 -8.54 -5.70 2.23
N LYS A 140 -8.73 -5.71 3.56
CA LYS A 140 -10.03 -5.96 4.23
C LYS A 140 -10.68 -7.31 3.85
N ARG A 141 -9.92 -8.27 3.31
CA ARG A 141 -10.44 -9.63 3.03
C ARG A 141 -10.83 -10.39 4.29
N GLY A 142 -10.33 -10.00 5.46
CA GLY A 142 -10.72 -10.58 6.76
C GLY A 142 -12.23 -10.55 7.02
N LEU A 143 -12.97 -9.63 6.41
CA LEU A 143 -14.44 -9.57 6.49
C LEU A 143 -15.16 -10.76 5.82
N HIS A 144 -14.46 -11.53 4.99
CA HIS A 144 -15.01 -12.62 4.19
C HIS A 144 -14.28 -13.96 4.40
N PHE A 145 -13.26 -13.99 5.25
CA PHE A 145 -12.45 -15.18 5.49
C PHE A 145 -13.06 -16.04 6.60
N SER A 146 -13.01 -17.36 6.43
CA SER A 146 -13.24 -18.31 7.52
C SER A 146 -11.98 -18.44 8.40
N ARG A 147 -12.12 -19.14 9.53
CA ARG A 147 -10.99 -19.44 10.42
C ARG A 147 -9.96 -20.34 9.73
N GLU A 148 -10.44 -21.31 8.96
CA GLU A 148 -9.61 -22.27 8.22
C GLU A 148 -8.83 -21.57 7.10
N GLN A 149 -9.48 -20.65 6.37
CA GLN A 149 -8.81 -19.82 5.35
C GLN A 149 -7.76 -18.90 5.97
N THR A 150 -8.04 -18.35 7.16
CA THR A 150 -7.10 -17.51 7.90
C THR A 150 -5.88 -18.33 8.34
N ALA A 151 -6.07 -19.51 8.91
CA ALA A 151 -5.00 -20.41 9.32
C ALA A 151 -4.12 -20.83 8.13
N ALA A 152 -4.73 -21.14 6.98
CA ALA A 152 -4.01 -21.48 5.76
C ALA A 152 -3.12 -20.33 5.24
N LEU A 153 -3.60 -19.08 5.34
CA LEU A 153 -2.81 -17.90 4.98
C LEU A 153 -1.65 -17.67 5.97
N GLU A 154 -1.91 -17.83 7.27
CA GLU A 154 -0.88 -17.71 8.32
C GLU A 154 0.25 -18.72 8.13
N GLU A 155 -0.09 -19.97 7.85
CA GLU A 155 0.88 -21.02 7.55
C GLU A 155 1.75 -20.67 6.33
N PHE A 156 1.11 -20.25 5.25
CA PHE A 156 1.81 -19.81 4.03
C PHE A 156 2.79 -18.65 4.30
N MET A 157 2.34 -17.62 5.02
CA MET A 157 3.19 -16.46 5.32
C MET A 157 4.32 -16.80 6.29
N ARG A 158 4.11 -17.74 7.22
CA ARG A 158 5.17 -18.23 8.13
C ARG A 158 6.24 -18.99 7.36
N GLY A 159 5.84 -19.88 6.45
CA GLY A 159 6.77 -20.61 5.58
C GLY A 159 7.71 -19.68 4.81
N ARG A 160 7.21 -18.53 4.33
CA ARG A 160 8.03 -17.52 3.63
C ARG A 160 9.02 -16.78 4.53
N ARG A 161 8.68 -16.51 5.79
CA ARG A 161 9.61 -15.86 6.75
C ARG A 161 10.84 -16.71 7.04
N HIS A 162 10.69 -18.04 7.02
CA HIS A 162 11.82 -18.94 7.25
C HIS A 162 12.78 -19.01 6.06
N VAL A 163 12.30 -18.83 4.83
CA VAL A 163 13.16 -18.83 3.64
C VAL A 163 13.95 -17.52 3.53
N ALA A 164 13.33 -16.37 3.82
CA ALA A 164 14.00 -15.06 3.76
C ALA A 164 15.01 -14.80 4.91
N ALA A 165 15.02 -15.62 5.96
CA ALA A 165 15.98 -15.54 7.07
C ALA A 165 17.16 -16.52 6.91
N ALA A 166 17.14 -17.34 5.86
CA ALA A 166 18.18 -18.34 5.55
C ALA A 166 19.08 -17.91 4.37
N GLU A 167 18.91 -16.69 3.86
CA GLU A 167 19.79 -16.00 2.90
C GLU A 167 20.45 -14.80 3.57
#